data_AF-A0A954VCN3-F1
#
_entry.id   AF-A0A954VCN3-F1
#
_cell.length_a   1.000
_cell.length_b   1.000
_cell.length_c   1.000
_cell.angle_alpha   90.00
_cell.angle_beta   90.00
_cell.angle_gamma   90.00
#
_symmetry.space_group_name_H-M   'P 1'
#
loop_
_entity.id
_entity.type
_entity.pdbx_description
1 polymer ?
#
loop_
_entity_poly.entity_id
_entity_poly.type
_entity_poly.pdbx_seq_one_letter_code
_entity_poly.pdbx_strand_id
1 'polypeptide(L)'
;MGSGGVVIPFVITLILLLTLVPWTSDFLMRRTRDGHRAFWYVLGASVILFVPSCALITFAVDAFRYGKFHYSSASQISDSDDLIPPSARAITIYRSSSGCQAKYTVREKSLINWLERQARKRLGDDSKLIRPSSGAGNGEQPDTSAAFTERFGSYGWKYEGWMKHYQIPGSVRSGPLSVWHNPETEEAYEDAVY
;
A
#
# COMPACT_ATOMS: atom_id res chain seq x y z
N MET A 1 8.28 -10.92 4.33
CA MET A 1 9.62 -10.35 4.60
C MET A 1 10.07 -9.57 3.35
N GLY A 2 9.68 -8.30 3.26
CA GLY A 2 9.98 -7.42 2.12
C GLY A 2 11.06 -6.40 2.49
N SER A 3 12.31 -6.84 2.60
CA SER A 3 13.46 -6.00 2.95
C SER A 3 14.25 -5.57 1.71
N GLY A 4 13.57 -5.22 0.61
CA GLY A 4 14.22 -4.93 -0.68
C GLY A 4 14.28 -3.44 -1.07
N GLY A 5 13.35 -2.62 -0.59
CA GLY A 5 13.21 -1.23 -1.06
C GLY A 5 14.13 -0.22 -0.39
N VAL A 6 14.55 -0.47 0.85
CA VAL A 6 15.36 0.47 1.64
C VAL A 6 16.87 0.34 1.32
N VAL A 7 17.29 -0.83 0.84
CA VAL A 7 18.72 -1.15 0.66
C VAL A 7 19.32 -0.38 -0.51
N ILE A 8 18.58 -0.19 -1.60
CA ILE A 8 19.10 0.47 -2.81
C ILE A 8 19.45 1.95 -2.56
N PRO A 9 18.55 2.80 -2.04
CA PRO A 9 18.89 4.20 -1.76
C PRO A 9 19.97 4.31 -0.67
N PHE A 10 19.98 3.41 0.33
CA PHE A 10 21.00 3.40 1.37
C PHE A 10 22.39 2.99 0.83
N VAL A 11 22.47 2.03 -0.07
CA VAL A 11 23.74 1.59 -0.68
C VAL A 11 24.28 2.64 -1.64
N ILE A 12 23.43 3.23 -2.50
CA ILE A 12 23.85 4.30 -3.42
C ILE A 12 24.40 5.49 -2.63
N THR A 13 23.74 5.85 -1.53
CA THR A 13 24.18 6.96 -0.69
C THR A 13 25.42 6.65 0.14
N LEU A 14 25.56 5.43 0.67
CA LEU A 14 26.78 4.99 1.35
C LEU A 14 27.98 5.06 0.39
N ILE A 15 27.81 4.62 -0.87
CA ILE A 15 28.85 4.69 -1.91
C ILE A 15 29.18 6.16 -2.23
N LEU A 16 28.18 7.03 -2.39
CA LEU A 16 28.42 8.46 -2.63
C LEU A 16 29.17 9.11 -1.46
N LEU A 17 28.81 8.80 -0.21
CA LEU A 17 29.47 9.40 0.95
C LEU A 17 30.90 8.87 1.09
N LEU A 18 31.12 7.57 0.89
CA LEU A 18 32.44 6.93 0.91
C LEU A 18 33.35 7.30 -0.26
N THR A 19 32.82 7.83 -1.36
CA THR A 19 33.64 8.27 -2.50
C THR A 19 33.84 9.78 -2.51
N LEU A 20 32.77 10.55 -2.30
CA LEU A 20 32.78 12.01 -2.47
C LEU A 20 33.45 12.72 -1.29
N VAL A 21 33.30 12.22 -0.05
CA VAL A 21 34.00 12.78 1.13
C VAL A 21 35.52 12.60 1.03
N PRO A 22 36.09 11.40 0.77
CA PRO A 22 37.53 11.28 0.64
C PRO A 22 38.07 12.02 -0.59
N TRP A 23 37.35 12.05 -1.70
CA TRP A 23 37.79 12.76 -2.91
C TRP A 23 37.84 14.29 -2.71
N THR A 24 36.82 14.88 -2.08
CA THR A 24 36.82 16.31 -1.73
C THR A 24 37.85 16.61 -0.64
N SER A 25 38.09 15.69 0.30
CA SER A 25 39.10 15.85 1.34
C SER A 25 40.54 15.73 0.83
N ASP A 26 40.85 14.81 -0.11
CA ASP A 26 42.18 14.69 -0.73
C ASP A 26 42.50 15.94 -1.58
N PHE A 27 41.50 16.45 -2.29
CA PHE A 27 41.61 17.71 -3.04
C PHE A 27 41.90 18.91 -2.13
N LEU A 28 41.24 19.00 -0.97
CA LEU A 28 41.46 20.06 0.03
C LEU A 28 42.78 19.88 0.80
N MET A 29 43.19 18.64 1.11
CA MET A 29 44.47 18.30 1.76
C MET A 29 45.67 18.69 0.88
N ARG A 30 45.61 18.43 -0.43
CA ARG A 30 46.67 18.85 -1.36
C ARG A 30 46.83 20.37 -1.44
N ARG A 31 45.79 21.13 -1.08
CA ARG A 31 45.75 22.59 -1.18
C ARG A 31 46.03 23.30 0.14
N THR A 32 45.94 22.63 1.30
CA THR A 32 46.06 23.27 2.62
C THR A 32 46.88 22.45 3.61
N ARG A 33 47.72 23.13 4.40
CA ARG A 33 48.68 22.50 5.33
C ARG A 33 48.01 21.83 6.55
N ASP A 34 46.73 22.12 6.80
CA ASP A 34 45.92 21.63 7.95
C ASP A 34 44.78 20.69 7.53
N GLY A 35 44.96 19.91 6.46
CA GLY A 35 43.86 19.13 5.86
C GLY A 35 43.20 18.08 6.77
N HIS A 36 43.84 17.67 7.89
CA HIS A 36 43.20 16.78 8.88
C HIS A 36 42.00 17.44 9.58
N ARG A 37 42.04 18.76 9.82
CA ARG A 37 40.91 19.49 10.42
C ARG A 37 39.79 19.67 9.40
N ALA A 38 40.16 19.98 8.15
CA ALA A 38 39.21 20.09 7.05
C ALA A 38 38.42 18.79 6.82
N PHE A 39 39.08 17.63 6.93
CA PHE A 39 38.42 16.32 6.85
C PHE A 39 37.31 16.16 7.91
N TRP A 40 37.59 16.47 9.18
CA TRP A 40 36.59 16.37 10.25
C TRP A 40 35.42 17.35 10.08
N TYR A 41 35.69 18.57 9.61
CA TYR A 41 34.63 19.54 9.31
C TYR A 41 33.73 19.09 8.14
N VAL A 42 34.32 18.56 7.06
CA VAL A 42 33.56 18.04 5.92
C VAL A 42 32.76 16.81 6.34
N LEU A 43 33.34 15.88 7.09
CA LEU A 43 32.64 14.70 7.60
C LEU A 43 31.47 15.09 8.51
N GLY A 44 31.70 16.00 9.45
CA GLY A 44 30.65 16.51 10.34
C GLY A 44 29.53 17.22 9.59
N ALA A 45 29.88 18.12 8.65
CA ALA A 45 28.90 18.81 7.81
C ALA A 45 28.12 17.84 6.92
N SER A 46 28.78 16.82 6.35
CA SER A 46 28.12 15.77 5.58
C SER A 46 27.11 15.02 6.44
N VAL A 47 27.47 14.55 7.64
CA VAL A 47 26.50 13.85 8.51
C VAL A 47 25.33 14.75 8.90
N ILE A 48 25.59 16.01 9.28
CA ILE A 48 24.56 16.96 9.70
C ILE A 48 23.60 17.33 8.58
N LEU A 49 24.08 17.47 7.33
CA LEU A 49 23.22 17.79 6.18
C LEU A 49 22.55 16.55 5.57
N PHE A 50 23.21 15.39 5.68
CA PHE A 50 22.77 14.17 5.02
C PHE A 50 21.63 13.45 5.75
N VAL A 51 21.71 13.33 7.08
CA VAL A 51 20.61 12.74 7.89
C VAL A 51 19.26 13.43 7.66
N PRO A 52 19.14 14.78 7.73
CA PRO A 52 17.87 15.44 7.45
C PRO A 52 17.48 15.34 5.97
N SER A 53 18.43 15.26 5.03
CA SER A 53 18.12 15.04 3.61
C SER A 53 17.47 13.68 3.37
N CYS A 54 17.97 12.61 4.00
CA CYS A 54 17.38 11.29 3.89
C CYS A 54 15.97 11.25 4.49
N ALA A 55 15.82 11.81 5.69
CA ALA A 55 14.52 11.89 6.35
C ALA A 55 13.50 12.69 5.50
N LEU A 56 13.93 13.79 4.89
CA LEU A 56 13.09 14.61 4.02
C LEU A 56 12.67 13.85 2.75
N ILE A 57 13.60 13.13 2.11
CA ILE A 57 13.29 12.34 0.92
C ILE A 57 12.34 11.20 1.26
N THR A 58 12.58 10.46 2.35
CA THR A 58 11.66 9.40 2.80
C THR A 58 10.29 9.97 3.10
N PHE A 59 10.21 11.10 3.81
CA PHE A 59 8.95 11.77 4.11
C PHE A 59 8.20 12.19 2.84
N ALA A 60 8.91 12.78 1.87
CA ALA A 60 8.31 13.19 0.59
C ALA A 60 7.82 12.00 -0.24
N VAL A 61 8.59 10.91 -0.26
CA VAL A 61 8.20 9.66 -0.95
C VAL A 61 7.01 9.01 -0.25
N ASP A 62 7.01 8.95 1.08
CA ASP A 62 5.91 8.38 1.86
C ASP A 62 4.61 9.17 1.65
N ALA A 63 4.69 10.49 1.56
CA ALA A 63 3.53 11.34 1.24
C ALA A 63 2.96 11.08 -0.17
N PHE A 64 3.79 10.61 -1.12
CA PHE A 64 3.31 10.24 -2.45
C PHE A 64 2.83 8.79 -2.53
N ARG A 65 3.36 7.90 -1.68
CA ARG A 65 3.04 6.47 -1.67
C ARG A 65 1.80 6.14 -0.83
N TYR A 66 1.60 6.87 0.26
CA TYR A 66 0.56 6.62 1.24
C TYR A 66 -0.43 7.77 1.31
N GLY A 67 -1.67 7.47 1.68
CA GLY A 67 -2.75 8.43 1.74
C GLY A 67 -3.93 8.07 0.84
N LYS A 68 -4.72 9.08 0.52
CA LYS A 68 -5.98 8.94 -0.22
C LYS A 68 -5.79 9.30 -1.69
N PHE A 69 -6.09 8.36 -2.56
CA PHE A 69 -5.98 8.50 -4.01
C PHE A 69 -7.36 8.33 -4.65
N HIS A 70 -7.64 9.15 -5.66
CA HIS A 70 -8.89 9.14 -6.40
C HIS A 70 -8.61 8.86 -7.87
N TYR A 71 -9.30 7.88 -8.44
CA TYR A 71 -9.18 7.49 -9.84
C TYR A 71 -10.57 7.32 -10.46
N SER A 72 -10.72 7.70 -11.72
CA SER A 72 -11.99 7.50 -12.42
C SER A 72 -12.17 6.05 -12.89
N SER A 73 -11.07 5.38 -13.23
CA SER A 73 -11.04 4.01 -13.74
C SER A 73 -9.80 3.23 -13.27
N ALA A 74 -9.89 1.90 -13.28
CA ALA A 74 -8.79 1.02 -12.90
C ALA A 74 -7.52 1.21 -13.76
N SER A 75 -7.68 1.62 -15.02
CA SER A 75 -6.57 1.86 -15.95
C SER A 75 -5.66 3.05 -15.58
N GLN A 76 -6.09 3.94 -14.68
CA GLN A 76 -5.29 5.05 -14.20
C GLN A 76 -4.36 4.68 -13.04
N ILE A 77 -4.51 3.47 -12.50
CA ILE A 77 -3.72 2.99 -11.37
C ILE A 77 -2.45 2.34 -11.93
N SER A 78 -1.30 3.01 -11.78
CA SER A 78 -0.01 2.55 -12.32
C SER A 78 0.46 1.19 -11.75
N ASP A 79 0.12 0.91 -10.50
CA ASP A 79 0.38 -0.37 -9.80
C ASP A 79 -0.94 -1.09 -9.54
N SER A 80 -1.74 -1.30 -10.57
CA SER A 80 -2.99 -2.07 -10.48
C SER A 80 -2.70 -3.57 -10.43
N ASP A 81 -1.70 -4.01 -9.65
CA ASP A 81 -1.33 -5.41 -9.46
C ASP A 81 -2.49 -6.13 -8.80
N ASP A 82 -3.47 -6.49 -9.63
CA ASP A 82 -4.62 -7.32 -9.37
C ASP A 82 -5.53 -6.94 -8.20
N LEU A 83 -5.26 -5.83 -7.49
CA LEU A 83 -5.97 -5.41 -6.27
C LEU A 83 -7.43 -5.04 -6.54
N ILE A 84 -7.75 -4.42 -7.69
CA ILE A 84 -9.12 -3.94 -7.97
C ILE A 84 -9.63 -4.56 -9.27
N PRO A 85 -10.94 -4.86 -9.40
CA PRO A 85 -11.50 -5.30 -10.67
C PRO A 85 -11.23 -4.31 -11.81
N PRO A 86 -10.86 -4.78 -13.02
CA PRO A 86 -10.56 -3.90 -14.15
C PRO A 86 -11.78 -3.10 -14.64
N SER A 87 -12.99 -3.56 -14.32
CA SER A 87 -14.24 -2.84 -14.62
C SER A 87 -14.64 -1.81 -13.56
N ALA A 88 -13.86 -1.64 -12.49
CA ALA A 88 -14.18 -0.71 -11.42
C ALA A 88 -14.09 0.75 -11.86
N ARG A 89 -14.98 1.57 -11.29
CA ARG A 89 -15.09 3.01 -11.55
C ARG A 89 -15.22 3.78 -10.23
N ALA A 90 -15.02 5.10 -10.27
CA ALA A 90 -15.15 5.99 -9.11
C ALA A 90 -14.34 5.46 -7.90
N ILE A 91 -13.08 5.17 -8.16
CA ILE A 91 -12.21 4.44 -7.24
C ILE A 91 -11.59 5.43 -6.25
N THR A 92 -11.72 5.12 -4.97
CA THR A 92 -11.01 5.80 -3.88
C THR A 92 -10.17 4.77 -3.16
N ILE A 93 -8.85 4.99 -3.11
CA ILE A 93 -7.91 4.07 -2.47
C ILE A 93 -7.22 4.78 -1.31
N TYR A 94 -7.24 4.16 -0.15
CA TYR A 94 -6.42 4.52 1.00
C TYR A 94 -5.27 3.51 1.09
N ARG A 95 -4.05 3.98 0.82
CA ARG A 95 -2.84 3.17 0.92
C ARG A 95 -2.14 3.45 2.25
N SER A 96 -1.77 2.39 2.95
CA SER A 96 -0.98 2.44 4.17
C SER A 96 0.17 1.44 4.10
N SER A 97 1.10 1.50 5.06
CA SER A 97 2.22 0.56 5.12
C SER A 97 1.79 -0.89 5.40
N SER A 98 0.63 -1.09 6.05
CA SER A 98 0.10 -2.40 6.42
C SER A 98 -0.88 -3.00 5.40
N GLY A 99 -1.38 -2.19 4.45
CA GLY A 99 -2.43 -2.64 3.54
C GLY A 99 -3.04 -1.52 2.72
N CYS A 100 -4.11 -1.89 2.03
CA CYS A 100 -4.86 -1.02 1.14
C CYS A 100 -6.36 -1.19 1.40
N GLN A 101 -7.05 -0.09 1.66
CA GLN A 101 -8.51 -0.04 1.66
C GLN A 101 -8.99 0.67 0.41
N ALA A 102 -10.02 0.15 -0.26
CA ALA A 102 -10.57 0.78 -1.45
C ALA A 102 -12.10 0.82 -1.43
N LYS A 103 -12.66 1.88 -2.02
CA LYS A 103 -14.07 2.00 -2.37
C LYS A 103 -14.17 2.20 -3.88
N TYR A 104 -15.05 1.47 -4.54
CA TYR A 104 -15.26 1.60 -5.98
C TYR A 104 -16.65 1.12 -6.40
N THR A 105 -17.10 1.50 -7.58
CA THR A 105 -18.35 1.00 -8.17
C THR A 105 -18.03 -0.11 -9.16
N VAL A 106 -18.70 -1.26 -9.01
CA VAL A 106 -18.57 -2.42 -9.89
C VAL A 106 -19.85 -3.25 -9.94
N ARG A 107 -20.18 -3.74 -11.13
CA ARG A 107 -21.26 -4.72 -11.31
C ARG A 107 -20.96 -6.02 -10.58
N GLU A 108 -21.96 -6.58 -9.91
CA GLU A 108 -21.82 -7.81 -9.12
C GLU A 108 -21.18 -8.96 -9.92
N LYS A 109 -21.66 -9.20 -11.15
CA LYS A 109 -21.12 -10.26 -12.02
C LYS A 109 -19.62 -10.09 -12.30
N SER A 110 -19.18 -8.85 -12.50
CA SER A 110 -17.77 -8.56 -12.76
C SER A 110 -16.93 -8.72 -11.50
N LEU A 111 -17.47 -8.33 -10.34
CA LEU A 111 -16.83 -8.51 -9.05
C LEU A 111 -16.62 -9.99 -8.72
N ILE A 112 -17.68 -10.81 -8.84
CA ILE A 112 -17.61 -12.25 -8.56
C ILE A 112 -16.58 -12.92 -9.47
N ASN A 113 -16.63 -12.65 -10.78
CA ASN A 113 -15.65 -13.19 -11.73
C ASN A 113 -14.20 -12.79 -11.39
N TRP A 114 -14.00 -11.58 -10.87
CA TRP A 114 -12.69 -11.13 -10.43
C TRP A 114 -12.27 -11.80 -9.11
N LEU A 115 -13.17 -11.91 -8.13
CA LEU A 115 -12.92 -12.61 -6.86
C LEU A 115 -12.54 -14.08 -7.10
N GLU A 116 -13.22 -14.78 -8.01
CA GLU A 116 -12.89 -16.15 -8.41
C GLU A 116 -11.50 -16.27 -9.04
N ARG A 117 -11.08 -15.26 -9.83
CA ARG A 117 -9.70 -15.21 -10.33
C ARG A 117 -8.70 -14.99 -9.20
N GLN A 118 -8.99 -14.10 -8.25
CA GLN A 118 -8.12 -13.86 -7.08
C GLN A 118 -8.01 -15.09 -6.19
N ALA A 119 -9.12 -15.77 -5.90
CA ALA A 119 -9.11 -16.98 -5.12
C ALA A 119 -8.28 -18.07 -5.80
N ARG A 120 -8.44 -18.29 -7.11
CA ARG A 120 -7.59 -19.25 -7.85
C ARG A 120 -6.11 -18.89 -7.80
N LYS A 121 -5.76 -17.61 -7.94
CA LYS A 121 -4.36 -17.15 -7.83
C LYS A 121 -3.76 -17.41 -6.44
N ARG A 122 -4.56 -17.28 -5.38
CA ARG A 122 -4.10 -17.37 -3.99
C ARG A 122 -4.15 -18.79 -3.40
N LEU A 123 -5.15 -19.57 -3.79
CA LEU A 123 -5.49 -20.87 -3.19
C LEU A 123 -5.33 -22.06 -4.16
N GLY A 124 -5.17 -21.81 -5.47
CA GLY A 124 -5.16 -22.87 -6.47
C GLY A 124 -6.55 -23.42 -6.76
N ASP A 125 -6.64 -24.72 -7.10
CA ASP A 125 -7.87 -25.39 -7.53
C ASP A 125 -8.91 -25.59 -6.40
N ASP A 126 -8.53 -25.36 -5.14
CA ASP A 126 -9.40 -25.40 -3.95
C ASP A 126 -10.34 -24.17 -3.83
N SER A 127 -10.50 -23.41 -4.92
CA SER A 127 -11.23 -22.14 -5.05
C SER A 127 -12.74 -22.18 -4.78
N LYS A 128 -13.33 -23.32 -4.37
CA LYS A 128 -14.77 -23.47 -4.07
C LYS A 128 -15.28 -22.64 -2.87
N LEU A 129 -14.46 -21.78 -2.27
CA LEU A 129 -14.72 -21.11 -0.99
C LEU A 129 -15.36 -19.72 -1.08
N ILE A 130 -15.63 -19.17 -2.27
CA ILE A 130 -16.32 -17.88 -2.39
C ILE A 130 -17.83 -18.10 -2.29
N ARG A 131 -18.30 -18.48 -1.10
CA ARG A 131 -19.72 -18.28 -0.77
C ARG A 131 -19.84 -16.91 -0.12
N PRO A 132 -20.73 -16.02 -0.60
CA PRO A 132 -21.12 -14.89 0.23
C PRO A 132 -21.60 -15.47 1.55
N SER A 133 -21.13 -14.91 2.66
CA SER A 133 -21.82 -15.14 3.93
C SER A 133 -23.26 -14.68 3.72
N SER A 134 -24.20 -15.63 3.64
CA SER A 134 -25.54 -15.39 3.14
C SER A 134 -26.32 -14.53 4.13
N GLY A 135 -26.34 -13.22 3.91
CA GLY A 135 -27.20 -12.24 4.60
C GLY A 135 -28.64 -12.24 4.06
N ALA A 136 -29.22 -13.40 3.79
CA ALA A 136 -30.60 -13.51 3.32
C ALA A 136 -31.44 -14.20 4.39
N GLY A 137 -31.87 -13.44 5.39
CA GLY A 137 -32.88 -13.87 6.36
C GLY A 137 -32.72 -13.19 7.71
N ASN A 138 -33.57 -12.18 7.96
CA ASN A 138 -34.02 -11.70 9.26
C ASN A 138 -33.15 -12.13 10.46
N GLY A 139 -32.15 -11.33 10.77
CA GLY A 139 -31.26 -11.58 11.90
C GLY A 139 -29.97 -10.85 11.67
N GLU A 140 -29.89 -9.66 12.26
CA GLU A 140 -28.67 -9.01 12.72
C GLU A 140 -27.45 -9.94 12.67
N GLN A 141 -26.50 -9.66 11.76
CA GLN A 141 -25.16 -10.22 11.84
C GLN A 141 -24.28 -9.14 12.48
N PRO A 142 -24.22 -9.08 13.83
CA PRO A 142 -23.54 -8.00 14.55
C PRO A 142 -22.05 -7.91 14.18
N ASP A 143 -21.42 -9.03 13.82
CA ASP A 143 -19.98 -9.07 13.50
C ASP A 143 -19.61 -8.42 12.16
N THR A 144 -20.44 -8.48 11.12
CA THR A 144 -20.08 -7.89 9.81
C THR A 144 -20.19 -6.37 9.81
N SER A 145 -21.21 -5.82 10.49
CA SER A 145 -21.39 -4.37 10.62
C SER A 145 -20.32 -3.75 11.53
N ALA A 146 -19.98 -4.41 12.64
CA ALA A 146 -18.92 -4.00 13.54
C ALA A 146 -17.55 -4.08 12.84
N ALA A 147 -17.24 -5.19 12.16
CA ALA A 147 -15.99 -5.35 11.41
C ALA A 147 -15.86 -4.33 10.27
N PHE A 148 -16.95 -4.01 9.56
CA PHE A 148 -16.94 -2.95 8.55
C PHE A 148 -16.65 -1.60 9.19
N THR A 149 -17.35 -1.25 10.27
CA THR A 149 -17.20 0.05 10.94
C THR A 149 -15.80 0.23 11.54
N GLU A 150 -15.22 -0.83 12.09
CA GLU A 150 -13.84 -0.83 12.58
C GLU A 150 -12.84 -0.52 11.46
N ARG A 151 -13.01 -1.14 10.28
CA ARG A 151 -12.08 -1.00 9.16
C ARG A 151 -12.26 0.27 8.34
N PHE A 152 -13.50 0.73 8.19
CA PHE A 152 -13.85 1.81 7.25
C PHE A 152 -14.51 3.02 7.89
N GLY A 153 -14.91 2.96 9.15
CA GLY A 153 -15.64 4.02 9.83
C GLY A 153 -14.86 5.34 9.91
N SER A 154 -13.53 5.26 10.02
CA SER A 154 -12.63 6.42 10.00
C SER A 154 -12.64 7.18 8.66
N TYR A 155 -13.04 6.53 7.57
CA TYR A 155 -13.16 7.12 6.24
C TYR A 155 -14.54 7.75 5.97
N GLY A 156 -15.48 7.64 6.93
CA GLY A 156 -16.86 8.10 6.80
C GLY A 156 -17.73 7.19 5.92
N TRP A 157 -17.26 5.99 5.59
CA TRP A 157 -18.03 5.01 4.83
C TRP A 157 -19.00 4.29 5.77
N LYS A 158 -20.22 4.04 5.28
CA LYS A 158 -21.30 3.47 6.08
C LYS A 158 -21.64 2.06 5.61
N TYR A 159 -21.85 1.17 6.57
CA TYR A 159 -22.37 -0.16 6.30
C TYR A 159 -23.86 -0.08 5.98
N GLU A 160 -24.30 -0.88 5.02
CA GLU A 160 -25.71 -1.09 4.71
C GLU A 160 -26.06 -2.56 4.94
N GLY A 161 -27.21 -2.83 5.57
CA GLY A 161 -27.56 -4.18 6.06
C GLY A 161 -27.69 -5.26 4.98
N TRP A 162 -27.82 -4.88 3.72
CA TRP A 162 -27.91 -5.79 2.57
C TRP A 162 -26.57 -5.99 1.83
N MET A 163 -25.47 -5.45 2.34
CA MET A 163 -24.14 -5.68 1.76
C MET A 163 -23.73 -7.15 1.89
N LYS A 164 -23.33 -7.75 0.76
CA LYS A 164 -22.76 -9.10 0.69
C LYS A 164 -21.29 -9.04 1.08
N HIS A 165 -20.88 -9.84 2.07
CA HIS A 165 -19.49 -9.95 2.48
C HIS A 165 -18.84 -11.22 1.89
N TYR A 166 -17.75 -11.00 1.17
CA TYR A 166 -16.88 -12.00 0.56
C TYR A 166 -15.51 -11.96 1.23
N GLN A 167 -15.01 -13.13 1.64
CA GLN A 167 -13.70 -13.24 2.25
C GLN A 167 -12.86 -14.27 1.51
N ILE A 168 -11.65 -13.88 1.13
CA ILE A 168 -10.64 -14.75 0.56
C ILE A 168 -9.51 -14.87 1.60
N PRO A 169 -9.23 -16.07 2.12
CA PRO A 169 -8.16 -16.25 3.08
C PRO A 169 -6.80 -15.85 2.47
N GLY A 170 -5.90 -15.39 3.33
CA GLY A 170 -4.54 -15.07 2.94
C GLY A 170 -3.77 -16.32 2.50
N SER A 171 -2.72 -16.11 1.72
CA SER A 171 -1.71 -17.12 1.40
C SER A 171 -0.41 -16.80 2.13
N VAL A 172 0.58 -17.69 2.07
CA VAL A 172 1.93 -17.45 2.61
C VAL A 172 2.59 -16.18 2.02
N ARG A 173 2.13 -15.71 0.86
CA ARG A 173 2.69 -14.55 0.14
C ARG A 173 1.80 -13.31 0.13
N SER A 174 0.55 -13.39 0.58
CA SER A 174 -0.41 -12.29 0.53
C SER A 174 -1.39 -12.36 1.69
N GLY A 175 -1.60 -11.27 2.42
CA GLY A 175 -2.60 -11.22 3.49
C GLY A 175 -4.04 -11.47 3.02
N PRO A 176 -5.00 -11.64 3.94
CA PRO A 176 -6.41 -11.87 3.62
C PRO A 176 -7.01 -10.70 2.82
N LEU A 177 -8.03 -11.02 2.03
CA LEU A 177 -8.80 -10.06 1.23
C LEU A 177 -10.26 -10.14 1.64
N SER A 178 -10.84 -9.02 2.08
CA SER A 178 -12.25 -8.91 2.48
C SER A 178 -12.95 -7.88 1.61
N VAL A 179 -14.11 -8.23 1.06
CA VAL A 179 -14.88 -7.35 0.18
C VAL A 179 -16.34 -7.31 0.62
N TRP A 180 -16.87 -6.10 0.84
CA TRP A 180 -18.28 -5.85 1.07
C TRP A 180 -18.87 -5.22 -0.18
N HIS A 181 -19.94 -5.79 -0.72
CA HIS A 181 -20.57 -5.31 -1.95
C HIS A 181 -22.05 -5.03 -1.74
N ASN A 182 -22.48 -3.85 -2.16
CA ASN A 182 -23.86 -3.45 -2.20
C ASN A 182 -24.43 -3.69 -3.61
N PRO A 183 -25.36 -4.64 -3.77
CA PRO A 183 -25.92 -4.95 -5.08
C PRO A 183 -26.84 -3.85 -5.63
N GLU A 184 -27.39 -2.98 -4.78
CA GLU A 184 -28.31 -1.91 -5.21
C GLU A 184 -27.56 -0.71 -5.78
N THR A 185 -26.49 -0.29 -5.10
CA THR A 185 -25.68 0.88 -5.51
C THR A 185 -24.48 0.50 -6.37
N GLU A 186 -24.23 -0.80 -6.54
CA GLU A 186 -23.01 -1.36 -7.14
C GLU A 186 -21.71 -0.94 -6.43
N GLU A 187 -21.79 -0.39 -5.21
CA GLU A 187 -20.61 -0.01 -4.44
C GLU A 187 -19.95 -1.22 -3.80
N ALA A 188 -18.63 -1.29 -3.91
CA ALA A 188 -17.78 -2.28 -3.25
C ALA A 188 -16.76 -1.59 -2.36
N TYR A 189 -16.49 -2.22 -1.23
CA TYR A 189 -15.51 -1.83 -0.24
C TYR A 189 -14.55 -2.98 -0.05
N GLU A 190 -13.27 -2.72 -0.17
CA GLU A 190 -12.21 -3.72 -0.13
C GLU A 190 -11.22 -3.39 0.97
N ASP A 191 -10.79 -4.42 1.70
CA ASP A 191 -9.66 -4.38 2.60
C ASP A 191 -8.68 -5.50 2.24
N ALA A 192 -7.50 -5.09 1.78
CA ALA A 192 -6.41 -5.96 1.35
C ALA A 192 -5.20 -5.72 2.25
N VAL A 193 -4.79 -6.77 2.98
CA VAL A 193 -3.60 -6.74 3.85
C VAL A 193 -2.41 -7.30 3.06
N TYR A 194 -1.25 -6.64 3.17
CA TYR A 194 -0.01 -7.08 2.50
C TYR A 194 0.71 -8.19 3.26
#